data_AF-A0A7S0DZU2-F1
#
_entry.id   AF-A0A7S0DZU2-F1
#
_cell.length_a   1.000
_cell.length_b   1.000
_cell.length_c   1.000
_cell.angle_alpha   90.00
_cell.angle_beta   90.00
_cell.angle_gamma   90.00
#
_symmetry.space_group_name_H-M   'P 1'
#
loop_
_entity.id
_entity.type
_entity.pdbx_description
1 polymer ?
#
loop_
_entity_poly.entity_id
_entity_poly.type
_entity_poly.pdbx_seq_one_letter_code
_entity_poly.pdbx_strand_id
1 'polypeptide(L)'
;TCLALDPLRLTLLTPPDLSAEEAAQHLESKHGVYVEISEGRILTVALGVASSPEDCASLVRGLRTLDMGCCSGSKGQEETRRQDFPASELPGKLSLTPREV
;
A
#
# COMPACT_ATOMS: atom_id res chain seq x y z
N THR A 1 -7.79 34.26 9.53
CA THR A 1 -7.48 33.05 10.33
C THR A 1 -6.39 32.30 9.61
N CYS A 2 -5.19 32.22 10.19
CA CYS A 2 -4.14 31.38 9.61
C CYS A 2 -4.50 29.93 9.94
N LEU A 3 -4.84 29.14 8.92
CA LEU A 3 -4.91 27.69 9.04
C LEU A 3 -3.46 27.21 9.10
N ALA A 4 -2.92 27.08 10.32
CA ALA A 4 -1.67 26.38 10.50
C ALA A 4 -1.92 24.91 10.15
N LEU A 5 -1.41 24.47 9.01
CA LEU A 5 -1.38 23.06 8.65
C LEU A 5 -0.37 22.38 9.59
N ASP A 6 -0.83 21.40 10.35
CA ASP A 6 0.05 20.57 11.16
C ASP A 6 0.79 19.58 10.23
N PRO A 7 2.11 19.71 10.03
CA PRO A 7 2.85 18.83 9.13
C PRO A 7 2.88 17.36 9.60
N LEU A 8 2.52 17.09 10.87
CA LEU A 8 2.41 15.74 11.43
C LEU A 8 1.03 15.12 11.20
N ARG A 9 0.10 15.85 10.59
CA ARG A 9 -1.24 15.34 10.27
C ARG A 9 -1.42 15.23 8.78
N LEU A 10 -1.63 14.00 8.31
CA LEU A 10 -1.95 13.72 6.92
C LEU A 10 -3.46 13.61 6.77
N THR A 11 -4.07 14.61 6.13
CA THR A 11 -5.49 14.58 5.77
C THR A 11 -5.65 14.17 4.30
N LEU A 12 -6.47 13.15 4.06
CA LEU A 12 -6.76 12.53 2.78
C LEU A 12 -8.26 12.61 2.48
N LEU A 13 -8.59 12.63 1.19
CA LEU A 13 -9.97 12.50 0.72
C LEU A 13 -10.20 11.09 0.19
N THR A 14 -11.21 10.40 0.70
CA THR A 14 -11.59 9.09 0.17
C THR A 14 -12.33 9.22 -1.16
N PRO A 15 -12.26 8.18 -2.00
CA PRO A 15 -13.11 8.05 -3.19
C PRO A 15 -14.61 8.16 -2.85
N PRO A 16 -15.47 8.58 -3.80
CA PRO A 16 -16.91 8.72 -3.56
C PRO A 16 -17.62 7.40 -3.22
N ASP A 17 -17.04 6.28 -3.62
CA ASP A 17 -17.52 4.91 -3.41
C ASP A 17 -16.97 4.25 -2.13
N LEU A 18 -16.13 4.96 -1.37
CA LEU A 18 -15.55 4.48 -0.12
C LEU A 18 -15.70 5.53 0.98
N SER A 19 -16.43 5.18 2.05
CA SER A 19 -16.56 6.07 3.20
C SER A 19 -15.24 6.18 3.97
N ALA A 20 -15.01 7.33 4.60
CA ALA A 20 -13.85 7.51 5.47
C ALA A 20 -13.83 6.51 6.63
N GLU A 21 -14.99 6.10 7.13
CA GLU A 21 -15.14 5.11 8.20
C GLU A 21 -14.70 3.71 7.76
N GLU A 22 -15.12 3.24 6.57
CA GLU A 22 -14.68 1.96 6.01
C GLU A 22 -13.18 1.95 5.72
N ALA A 23 -12.65 3.05 5.18
CA ALA A 23 -11.22 3.23 4.96
C ALA A 23 -10.44 3.18 6.28
N ALA A 24 -10.92 3.87 7.32
CA ALA A 24 -10.30 3.87 8.64
C ALA A 24 -10.30 2.47 9.26
N GLN A 25 -11.45 1.78 9.24
CA GLN A 25 -11.56 0.42 9.74
C GLN A 25 -10.59 -0.54 9.04
N HIS A 26 -10.41 -0.40 7.73
CA HIS A 26 -9.46 -1.21 6.97
C HIS A 26 -8.01 -0.93 7.39
N LEU A 27 -7.64 0.34 7.50
CA LEU A 27 -6.30 0.77 7.91
C LEU A 27 -5.96 0.28 9.33
N GLU A 28 -6.88 0.42 10.27
CA GLU A 28 -6.69 -0.02 11.65
C GLU A 28 -6.58 -1.55 11.76
N SER A 29 -7.54 -2.27 11.19
CA SER A 29 -7.64 -3.73 11.37
C SER A 29 -6.58 -4.53 10.61
N LYS A 30 -6.18 -4.08 9.41
CA LYS A 30 -5.27 -4.83 8.53
C LYS A 30 -3.85 -4.30 8.51
N HIS A 31 -3.68 -3.02 8.83
CA HIS A 31 -2.39 -2.34 8.73
C HIS A 31 -1.92 -1.73 10.04
N GLY A 32 -2.71 -1.80 11.12
CA GLY A 32 -2.34 -1.28 12.44
C GLY A 32 -2.19 0.24 12.47
N VAL A 33 -2.82 0.94 11.53
CA VAL A 33 -2.70 2.39 11.35
C VAL A 33 -3.87 3.06 12.06
N TYR A 34 -3.56 3.90 13.05
CA TYR A 34 -4.56 4.66 13.79
C TYR A 34 -5.06 5.88 12.99
N VAL A 35 -6.39 6.07 12.93
CA VAL A 35 -7.01 7.21 12.26
C VAL A 35 -7.60 8.17 13.31
N GLU A 36 -7.21 9.44 13.26
CA GLU A 36 -7.71 10.46 14.19
C GLU A 36 -9.10 10.96 13.83
N ILE A 37 -9.37 11.13 12.53
CA ILE A 37 -10.63 11.67 12.02
C ILE A 37 -11.08 10.83 10.83
N SER A 38 -12.31 10.33 10.89
CA SER A 38 -12.99 9.66 9.78
C SER A 38 -14.41 10.20 9.68
N GLU A 39 -14.63 11.22 8.84
CA GLU A 39 -15.93 11.87 8.71
C GLU A 39 -16.27 12.12 7.23
N GLY A 40 -17.39 11.57 6.77
CA GLY A 40 -17.80 11.66 5.37
C GLY A 40 -16.75 11.06 4.42
N ARG A 41 -16.01 11.95 3.73
CA ARG A 41 -14.88 11.58 2.85
C ARG A 41 -13.52 12.04 3.39
N ILE A 42 -13.46 12.58 4.59
CA ILE A 42 -12.23 13.11 5.19
C ILE A 42 -11.65 12.05 6.11
N LEU A 43 -10.42 11.65 5.83
CA LEU A 43 -9.64 10.74 6.66
C LEU A 43 -8.36 11.46 7.11
N THR A 44 -8.11 11.56 8.41
CA THR A 44 -6.88 12.18 8.94
C THR A 44 -6.10 11.19 9.79
N VAL A 45 -4.81 11.05 9.48
CA VAL A 45 -3.87 10.19 10.19
C VAL A 45 -2.81 11.05 10.85
N ALA A 46 -2.52 10.79 12.13
CA ALA A 46 -1.40 11.40 12.83
C ALA A 46 -0.12 10.59 12.58
N LEU A 47 0.87 11.25 11.98
CA LEU A 47 2.25 10.81 11.86
C LEU A 47 3.08 11.65 12.85
N GLY A 48 3.00 11.29 14.13
CA GLY A 48 3.66 12.02 15.20
C GLY A 48 5.16 11.71 15.30
N VAL A 49 5.83 12.38 16.24
CA VAL A 49 7.25 12.12 16.55
C VAL A 49 7.55 10.69 17.00
N ALA A 50 6.53 9.96 17.45
CA ALA A 50 6.64 8.56 17.84
C ALA A 50 6.46 7.58 16.66
N SER A 51 6.05 8.07 15.48
CA SER A 51 5.85 7.23 14.31
C SER A 51 7.20 6.79 13.72
N SER A 52 7.35 5.49 13.56
CA SER A 52 8.50 4.86 12.94
C SER A 52 8.37 4.86 11.40
N PRO A 53 9.48 4.65 10.66
CA PRO A 53 9.43 4.40 9.22
C PRO A 53 8.49 3.23 8.84
N GLU A 54 8.40 2.21 9.69
CA GLU A 54 7.54 1.05 9.52
C GLU A 54 6.05 1.40 9.62
N ASP A 55 5.68 2.35 10.49
CA ASP A 55 4.31 2.86 10.59
C ASP A 55 3.92 3.62 9.32
N CYS A 56 4.82 4.46 8.81
CA CYS A 56 4.64 5.15 7.53
C CYS A 56 4.51 4.16 6.37
N ALA A 57 5.32 3.10 6.35
CA ALA A 57 5.25 2.06 5.34
C ALA A 57 3.92 1.28 5.41
N SER A 58 3.40 1.03 6.61
CA SER A 58 2.12 0.36 6.84
C SER A 58 0.95 1.21 6.36
N LEU A 59 0.97 2.52 6.63
CA LEU A 59 0.02 3.49 6.09
C LEU A 59 0.02 3.48 4.55
N VAL A 60 1.19 3.65 3.92
CA VAL A 60 1.29 3.67 2.45
C VAL A 60 0.80 2.36 1.85
N ARG A 61 1.11 1.21 2.46
CA ARG A 61 0.62 -0.09 2.01
C ARG A 61 -0.90 -0.20 2.13
N GLY A 62 -1.47 0.25 3.24
CA GLY A 62 -2.92 0.24 3.44
C GLY A 62 -3.66 1.12 2.45
N LEU A 63 -3.16 2.34 2.20
CA LEU A 63 -3.72 3.25 1.21
C LEU A 63 -3.67 2.65 -0.21
N ARG A 64 -2.59 1.97 -0.59
CA ARG A 64 -2.51 1.26 -1.87
C ARG A 64 -3.53 0.12 -1.97
N THR A 65 -3.74 -0.64 -0.89
CA THR A 65 -4.74 -1.71 -0.88
C THR A 65 -6.15 -1.17 -1.09
N LEU A 66 -6.46 -0.03 -0.46
CA LEU A 66 -7.75 0.65 -0.63
C LEU A 66 -7.94 1.17 -2.07
N ASP A 67 -6.91 1.78 -2.65
CA ASP A 67 -6.92 2.25 -4.04
C ASP A 67 -7.21 1.12 -5.03
N MET A 68 -6.49 0.00 -4.90
CA MET A 68 -6.70 -1.20 -5.73
C MET A 68 -8.08 -1.84 -5.52
N GLY A 69 -8.63 -1.77 -4.30
CA GLY A 69 -9.96 -2.25 -3.96
C GLY A 69 -11.06 -1.45 -4.67
N CYS A 70 -10.96 -0.11 -4.68
CA CYS A 70 -11.89 0.77 -5.38
C CYS A 70 -11.82 0.59 -6.91
N CYS A 71 -10.63 0.37 -7.48
CA CYS A 71 -10.49 0.11 -8.91
C CYS A 71 -11.12 -1.21 -9.38
N SER A 72 -11.34 -2.17 -8.48
CA SER A 72 -11.91 -3.49 -8.82
C SER A 72 -13.43 -3.49 -9.03
N GLY A 73 -14.13 -2.41 -8.68
CA GLY A 73 -15.57 -2.23 -8.90
C GLY A 73 -15.97 -1.94 -10.36
N SER A 74 -15.00 -1.70 -11.24
CA SER A 74 -15.23 -1.47 -12.68
C SER A 74 -15.05 -2.77 -13.46
N LYS A 75 -16.09 -3.61 -13.48
CA LYS A 75 -16.31 -4.78 -14.37
C LYS A 75 -15.07 -5.42 -15.02
N GLY A 76 -14.68 -6.60 -14.51
CA GLY A 76 -14.33 -7.77 -15.31
C GLY A 76 -13.06 -7.70 -16.18
N GLN A 77 -12.16 -8.67 -15.94
CA GLN A 77 -10.89 -8.94 -16.63
C GLN A 77 -9.72 -8.06 -16.20
N GLU A 78 -8.97 -8.51 -15.18
CA GLU A 78 -7.61 -8.89 -15.50
C GLU A 78 -7.28 -10.22 -14.84
N GLU A 79 -7.12 -11.17 -15.74
CA GLU A 79 -6.73 -12.56 -15.62
C GLU A 79 -5.46 -12.73 -14.77
N THR A 80 -5.55 -13.63 -13.82
CA THR A 80 -4.45 -14.38 -13.21
C THR A 80 -3.24 -14.51 -14.14
N ARG A 81 -2.22 -13.66 -13.97
CA ARG A 81 -0.84 -14.03 -14.28
C ARG A 81 -0.14 -14.35 -12.98
N ARG A 82 -0.32 -15.61 -12.57
CA ARG A 82 0.74 -16.35 -11.89
C ARG A 82 1.99 -16.19 -12.74
N GLN A 83 3.02 -15.54 -12.21
CA GLN A 83 4.38 -15.79 -12.67
C GLN A 83 4.77 -17.18 -12.16
N ASP A 84 4.26 -18.19 -12.86
CA ASP A 84 4.87 -19.52 -12.88
C ASP A 84 6.25 -19.35 -13.52
N PHE A 85 7.30 -19.49 -12.71
CA PHE A 85 8.63 -19.76 -13.22
C PHE A 85 8.61 -21.16 -13.84
N PRO A 86 8.83 -21.34 -15.15
CA PRO A 86 8.95 -22.69 -15.69
C PRO A 86 10.34 -23.22 -15.36
N ALA A 87 10.38 -24.17 -14.43
CA ALA A 87 11.47 -25.14 -14.33
C ALA A 87 11.34 -26.15 -15.48
N SER A 88 12.29 -26.14 -16.42
CA SER A 88 12.89 -27.30 -17.10
C SER A 88 13.62 -26.80 -18.36
N GLU A 89 14.95 -26.78 -18.29
CA GLU A 89 15.86 -27.73 -18.95
C GLU A 89 16.06 -27.46 -20.44
N LEU A 90 17.31 -27.16 -20.83
CA LEU A 90 17.99 -27.72 -22.00
C LEU A 90 19.51 -27.44 -21.86
N PRO A 91 20.39 -28.16 -22.57
CA PRO A 91 21.56 -28.81 -21.99
C PRO A 91 22.89 -28.18 -22.45
N GLY A 92 23.98 -28.53 -21.76
CA GLY A 92 25.31 -28.52 -22.36
C GLY A 92 26.31 -27.58 -21.69
N LYS A 93 27.13 -28.16 -20.81
CA LYS A 93 28.59 -27.98 -20.71
C LYS A 93 29.15 -26.67 -21.26
N LEU A 94 29.66 -25.80 -20.38
CA LEU A 94 30.99 -25.21 -20.56
C LEU A 94 31.71 -25.14 -19.21
N SER A 95 32.86 -25.80 -19.18
CA SER A 95 33.79 -25.95 -18.07
C SER A 95 34.38 -24.59 -17.67
N LEU A 96 34.32 -24.29 -16.38
CA LEU A 96 35.15 -23.24 -15.77
C LEU A 96 36.51 -23.84 -15.43
N THR A 97 37.54 -23.47 -16.17
CA THR A 97 38.91 -23.54 -15.66
C THR A 97 39.33 -22.12 -15.25
N PRO A 98 39.93 -21.94 -14.07
CA PRO A 98 40.50 -20.65 -13.70
C PRO A 98 41.78 -20.41 -14.50
N ARG A 99 41.91 -19.21 -15.10
CA ARG A 99 43.18 -18.74 -15.64
C ARG A 99 44.05 -18.31 -14.46
N GLU A 100 45.15 -19.03 -14.23
CA GLU A 100 46.29 -18.54 -13.44
C GLU A 100 46.87 -17.29 -14.13
N VAL A 101 47.28 -16.32 -13.32
CA VAL A 101 48.02 -15.11 -13.75
C VAL A 101 49.50 -15.34 -13.52
#